data_AF-A0A976QKT6-F1
#
_entry.id   AF-A0A976QKT6-F1
#
_cell.length_a   1.000
_cell.length_b   1.000
_cell.length_c   1.000
_cell.angle_alpha   90.00
_cell.angle_beta   90.00
_cell.angle_gamma   90.00
#
_symmetry.space_group_name_H-M   'P 1'
#
loop_
_entity.id
_entity.type
_entity.pdbx_description
1 polymer ?
#
loop_
_entity_poly.entity_id
_entity_poly.type
_entity_poly.pdbx_seq_one_letter_code
_entity_poly.pdbx_strand_id
1 'polypeptide(L)'
;MTDSNTTLIDQLKNHVEQEVTLNGWLYNSRGSGKVQFLIIRDGTGLCQCIVEKGKVSDELFDGLKHLGQESSLAVTGMVRADERSVGGYELAVTDAKIIAPATDYPITPKSHGIDFLLKHRHLHLRSQSQWCIGKIRHTVIDAIRRFFNDNGFTLVDTPILTTAAGEEEQSLFEVDYFGEPVFLTQTGQLHLESAAMSYGKVYCFGPTLRAEKSKTRRHLTEFWMVEPEVAFIELDGLLELAENFVSAIVARVLQDNKSQLETIGADIPALEKIKPPFYRLTYTEASEILTSQRAKDFLAGQLDEFKNQKQQIESRITLLEEEQKGQI
;
A
#
# COMPACT_ATOMS: atom_id res chain seq x y z
N MET A 1 7.00 -3.01 -34.95
CA MET A 1 8.27 -3.74 -34.77
C MET A 1 8.53 -3.72 -33.29
N THR A 2 8.34 -4.84 -32.61
CA THR A 2 8.72 -4.99 -31.19
C THR A 2 10.24 -5.06 -31.14
N ASP A 3 10.90 -4.07 -30.55
CA ASP A 3 12.35 -4.10 -30.31
C ASP A 3 12.69 -5.38 -29.53
N SER A 4 13.52 -6.23 -30.13
CA SER A 4 13.70 -7.63 -29.75
C SER A 4 14.36 -7.87 -28.39
N ASN A 5 14.75 -6.81 -27.67
CA ASN A 5 15.43 -6.86 -26.35
C ASN A 5 14.76 -6.00 -25.27
N THR A 6 13.46 -5.71 -25.38
CA THR A 6 12.72 -5.05 -24.29
C THR A 6 12.53 -6.01 -23.10
N THR A 7 12.86 -5.57 -21.89
CA THR A 7 12.64 -6.33 -20.63
C THR A 7 12.03 -5.46 -19.53
N LEU A 8 11.62 -6.08 -18.43
CA LEU A 8 11.19 -5.43 -17.20
C LEU A 8 12.32 -5.38 -16.16
N ILE A 9 12.24 -4.42 -15.24
CA ILE A 9 13.22 -4.19 -14.18
C ILE A 9 13.35 -5.42 -13.26
N ASP A 10 12.25 -6.07 -12.90
CA ASP A 10 12.27 -7.28 -12.06
C ASP A 10 12.88 -8.52 -12.75
N GLN A 11 13.16 -8.43 -14.05
CA GLN A 11 13.77 -9.48 -14.87
C GLN A 11 15.26 -9.25 -15.14
N LEU A 12 15.84 -8.10 -14.76
CA LEU A 12 17.24 -7.75 -15.04
C LEU A 12 18.25 -8.79 -14.57
N LYS A 13 17.96 -9.51 -13.48
CA LYS A 13 18.79 -10.62 -12.99
C LYS A 13 19.09 -11.71 -14.04
N ASN A 14 18.21 -11.86 -15.04
CA ASN A 14 18.35 -12.85 -16.11
C ASN A 14 19.14 -12.31 -17.31
N HIS A 15 19.52 -11.03 -17.31
CA HIS A 15 20.09 -10.31 -18.44
C HIS A 15 21.43 -9.63 -18.13
N VAL A 16 22.13 -10.05 -17.07
CA VAL A 16 23.45 -9.53 -16.70
C VAL A 16 24.43 -9.70 -17.87
N GLU A 17 25.22 -8.66 -18.17
CA GLU A 17 26.09 -8.56 -19.35
C GLU A 17 25.38 -8.68 -20.70
N GLN A 18 24.07 -8.40 -20.75
CA GLN A 18 23.30 -8.27 -21.99
C GLN A 18 22.81 -6.84 -22.17
N GLU A 19 22.69 -6.42 -23.43
CA GLU A 19 22.06 -5.16 -23.78
C GLU A 19 20.54 -5.31 -23.82
N VAL A 20 19.83 -4.49 -23.06
CA VAL A 20 18.36 -4.52 -22.97
C VAL A 20 17.78 -3.12 -23.08
N THR A 21 16.48 -3.04 -23.40
CA THR A 21 15.72 -1.80 -23.39
C THR A 21 14.69 -1.82 -22.26
N LEU A 22 14.70 -0.78 -21.42
CA LEU A 22 13.69 -0.52 -20.40
C LEU A 22 12.74 0.58 -20.87
N ASN A 23 11.44 0.31 -20.86
CA ASN A 23 10.39 1.31 -21.11
C ASN A 23 9.78 1.76 -19.79
N GLY A 24 9.82 3.05 -19.50
CA GLY A 24 9.32 3.54 -18.22
C GLY A 24 9.27 5.05 -18.09
N TRP A 25 9.27 5.49 -16.83
CA TRP A 25 9.18 6.89 -16.44
C TRP A 25 10.38 7.27 -15.58
N LEU A 26 10.89 8.49 -15.79
CA LEU A 26 11.94 9.07 -14.96
C LEU A 26 11.41 9.32 -13.55
N TYR A 27 11.85 8.53 -12.58
CA TYR A 27 11.45 8.65 -11.18
C TYR A 27 12.26 9.73 -10.46
N ASN A 28 13.56 9.78 -10.70
CA ASN A 28 14.46 10.79 -10.14
C ASN A 28 15.71 10.92 -11.03
N SER A 29 16.38 12.07 -11.00
CA SER A 29 17.63 12.29 -11.72
C SER A 29 18.62 13.07 -10.87
N ARG A 30 19.92 12.77 -11.04
CA ARG A 30 21.03 13.56 -10.50
C ARG A 30 22.18 13.56 -11.50
N GLY A 31 22.92 14.66 -11.57
CA GLY A 31 24.07 14.79 -12.48
C GLY A 31 25.31 15.30 -11.76
N SER A 32 26.48 14.85 -12.19
CA SER A 32 27.77 15.36 -11.75
C SER A 32 28.78 15.34 -12.90
N GLY A 33 29.23 16.52 -13.32
CA GLY A 33 30.21 16.69 -14.39
C GLY A 33 29.80 15.99 -15.69
N LYS A 34 30.47 14.87 -15.99
CA LYS A 34 30.32 14.08 -17.22
C LYS A 34 29.39 12.87 -17.08
N VAL A 35 28.71 12.72 -15.94
CA VAL A 35 27.85 11.56 -15.66
C VAL A 35 26.47 12.00 -15.19
N GLN A 36 25.43 11.33 -15.67
CA GLN A 36 24.06 11.46 -15.17
C GLN A 36 23.58 10.11 -14.66
N PHE A 37 22.85 10.16 -13.55
CA PHE A 37 22.18 9.01 -12.95
C PHE A 37 20.68 9.26 -13.05
N LEU A 38 20.01 8.45 -13.86
CA LEU A 38 18.56 8.45 -14.00
C LEU A 38 18.02 7.25 -13.23
N ILE A 39 17.00 7.44 -12.41
CA ILE A 39 16.26 6.34 -11.82
C ILE A 39 15.00 6.14 -12.65
N ILE A 40 14.84 4.98 -13.27
CA ILE A 40 13.70 4.65 -14.12
C ILE A 40 12.75 3.72 -13.36
N ARG A 41 11.46 4.01 -13.46
CA ARG A 41 10.36 3.16 -12.97
C ARG A 41 9.60 2.59 -14.16
N ASP A 42 9.34 1.29 -14.17
CA ASP A 42 8.50 0.63 -15.20
C ASP A 42 7.20 0.02 -14.63
N GLY A 43 7.04 0.05 -13.30
CA GLY A 43 5.92 -0.56 -12.58
C GLY A 43 6.25 -1.90 -11.91
N THR A 44 7.35 -2.53 -12.28
CA THR A 44 7.91 -3.73 -11.62
C THR A 44 9.00 -3.39 -10.61
N GLY A 45 9.70 -2.26 -10.81
CA GLY A 45 10.68 -1.78 -9.85
C GLY A 45 11.25 -0.40 -10.21
N LEU A 46 12.41 -0.12 -9.62
CA LEU A 46 13.27 1.02 -9.94
C LEU A 46 14.62 0.49 -10.39
N CYS A 47 15.23 1.12 -11.40
CA CYS A 47 16.56 0.78 -11.89
C CYS A 47 17.39 2.05 -12.07
N GLN A 48 18.64 2.03 -11.61
CA GLN A 48 19.60 3.09 -11.88
C GLN A 48 20.17 2.93 -13.29
N CYS A 49 20.02 3.97 -14.10
CA CYS A 49 20.57 4.08 -15.46
C CYS A 49 21.70 5.12 -15.44
N ILE A 50 22.91 4.70 -15.76
CA ILE A 50 24.11 5.55 -15.80
C ILE A 50 24.36 6.01 -17.23
N VAL A 51 24.32 7.33 -17.44
CA VAL A 51 24.61 7.96 -18.72
C VAL A 51 25.94 8.68 -18.62
N GLU A 52 26.94 8.24 -19.40
CA GLU A 52 28.27 8.86 -19.44
C GLU A 52 28.46 9.69 -20.71
N LYS A 53 28.99 10.91 -20.55
CA LYS A 53 29.31 11.77 -21.68
C LYS A 53 30.40 11.11 -22.56
N GLY A 54 30.13 10.97 -23.85
CA GLY A 54 31.00 10.28 -24.82
C GLY A 54 30.64 8.80 -25.06
N LYS A 55 29.71 8.22 -24.28
CA LYS A 55 29.07 6.92 -24.59
C LYS A 55 27.77 7.08 -25.35
N VAL A 56 27.11 8.22 -25.20
CA VAL A 56 25.94 8.67 -25.96
C VAL A 56 26.27 9.96 -26.71
N SER A 57 25.40 10.38 -27.66
CA SER A 57 25.57 11.67 -28.34
C SER A 57 25.45 12.84 -27.36
N ASP A 58 26.10 13.97 -27.68
CA ASP A 58 26.04 15.18 -26.85
C ASP A 58 24.60 15.72 -26.77
N GLU A 59 23.84 15.64 -27.86
CA GLU A 59 22.42 16.03 -27.89
C GLU A 59 21.57 15.18 -26.95
N LEU A 60 21.79 13.85 -26.94
CA LEU A 60 21.05 12.95 -26.06
C LEU A 60 21.44 13.18 -24.59
N PHE A 61 22.74 13.34 -24.32
CA PHE A 61 23.22 13.64 -22.98
C PHE A 61 22.59 14.92 -22.42
N ASP A 62 22.58 16.00 -23.20
CA ASP A 62 22.00 17.27 -22.77
C ASP A 62 20.46 17.20 -22.68
N GLY A 63 19.80 16.46 -23.59
CA GLY A 63 18.36 16.21 -23.52
C GLY A 63 17.92 15.48 -22.24
N LEU A 64 18.67 14.46 -21.82
CA LEU A 64 18.41 13.72 -20.58
C LEU A 64 18.70 14.54 -19.32
N LYS A 65 19.64 15.48 -19.40
CA LYS A 65 20.04 16.36 -18.28
C LYS A 65 18.89 17.22 -17.75
N HIS A 66 18.02 17.65 -18.65
CA HIS A 66 16.94 18.59 -18.37
C HIS A 66 15.57 17.92 -18.31
N LEU A 67 15.54 16.58 -18.31
CA LEU A 67 14.32 15.81 -18.34
C LEU A 67 13.61 15.86 -16.98
N GLY A 68 12.34 16.29 -16.98
CA GLY A 68 11.54 16.40 -15.75
C GLY A 68 11.09 15.05 -15.20
N GLN A 69 10.82 15.00 -13.89
CA GLN A 69 10.22 13.83 -13.24
C GLN A 69 8.93 13.41 -13.96
N GLU A 70 8.71 12.09 -14.06
CA GLU A 70 7.60 11.44 -14.78
C GLU A 70 7.63 11.58 -16.30
N SER A 71 8.73 12.07 -16.88
CA SER A 71 8.95 11.94 -18.34
C SER A 71 9.00 10.48 -18.75
N SER A 72 8.39 10.14 -19.87
CA SER A 72 8.40 8.78 -20.41
C SER A 72 9.54 8.60 -21.41
N LEU A 73 10.23 7.46 -21.32
CA LEU A 73 11.42 7.16 -22.12
C LEU A 73 11.62 5.66 -22.29
N ALA A 74 12.26 5.29 -23.41
CA ALA A 74 12.89 4.00 -23.62
C ALA A 74 14.39 4.18 -23.43
N VAL A 75 15.02 3.38 -22.55
CA VAL A 75 16.46 3.46 -22.26
C VAL A 75 17.09 2.12 -22.60
N THR A 76 18.07 2.14 -23.49
CA THR A 76 18.83 0.97 -23.90
C THR A 76 20.22 1.00 -23.26
N GLY A 77 20.67 -0.13 -22.75
CA GLY A 77 22.00 -0.23 -22.18
C GLY A 77 22.38 -1.62 -21.72
N MET A 78 23.63 -1.75 -21.27
CA MET A 78 24.19 -2.98 -20.75
C MET A 78 23.81 -3.17 -19.28
N VAL A 79 23.22 -4.32 -18.93
CA VAL A 79 22.89 -4.63 -17.54
C VAL A 79 24.15 -5.03 -16.77
N ARG A 80 24.35 -4.41 -15.60
CA ARG A 80 25.44 -4.74 -14.67
C ARG A 80 24.87 -5.08 -13.30
N ALA A 81 25.46 -6.08 -12.65
CA ALA A 81 25.16 -6.37 -11.25
C ALA A 81 25.87 -5.35 -10.34
N ASP A 82 25.13 -4.72 -9.44
CA ASP A 82 25.65 -3.81 -8.42
C ASP A 82 24.75 -3.82 -7.19
N GLU A 83 25.22 -4.45 -6.11
CA GLU A 83 24.48 -4.56 -4.85
C GLU A 83 24.17 -3.21 -4.19
N ARG A 84 24.89 -2.14 -4.54
CA ARG A 84 24.65 -0.78 -4.03
C ARG A 84 23.53 -0.07 -4.76
N SER A 85 23.20 -0.52 -5.97
CA SER A 85 22.17 0.07 -6.82
C SER A 85 20.79 -0.40 -6.40
N VAL A 86 19.78 0.45 -6.63
CA VAL A 86 18.39 0.11 -6.34
C VAL A 86 17.99 -1.14 -7.14
N GLY A 87 17.51 -2.18 -6.43
CA GLY A 87 17.17 -3.46 -7.04
C GLY A 87 18.36 -4.39 -7.32
N GLY A 88 19.60 -4.01 -7.00
CA GLY A 88 20.80 -4.85 -7.15
C GLY A 88 21.40 -4.87 -8.56
N TYR A 89 20.84 -4.10 -9.49
CA TYR A 89 21.27 -4.01 -10.88
C TYR A 89 21.22 -2.57 -11.37
N GLU A 90 22.11 -2.24 -12.30
CA GLU A 90 22.12 -0.96 -13.00
C GLU A 90 22.25 -1.14 -14.51
N LEU A 91 21.89 -0.11 -15.25
CA LEU A 91 21.95 -0.08 -16.71
C LEU A 91 22.98 0.95 -17.16
N ALA A 92 24.07 0.50 -17.80
CA ALA A 92 25.03 1.39 -18.43
C ALA A 92 24.48 1.80 -19.82
N VAL A 93 23.97 3.02 -19.91
CA VAL A 93 23.16 3.49 -21.04
C VAL A 93 24.01 3.66 -22.30
N THR A 94 23.54 3.05 -23.38
CA THR A 94 24.13 3.13 -24.73
C THR A 94 23.26 3.96 -25.68
N ASP A 95 21.95 3.97 -25.47
CA ASP A 95 21.00 4.78 -26.22
C ASP A 95 19.74 5.09 -25.38
N ALA A 96 19.01 6.14 -25.74
CA ALA A 96 17.72 6.43 -25.14
C ALA A 96 16.82 7.22 -26.09
N LYS A 97 15.53 6.92 -26.04
CA LYS A 97 14.47 7.64 -26.75
C LYS A 97 13.54 8.29 -25.74
N ILE A 98 13.54 9.62 -25.73
CA ILE A 98 12.54 10.41 -24.99
C ILE A 98 11.21 10.28 -25.74
N ILE A 99 10.21 9.69 -25.10
CA ILE A 99 8.88 9.47 -25.69
C ILE A 99 8.01 10.70 -25.48
N ALA A 100 7.89 11.14 -24.21
CA ALA A 100 7.19 12.36 -23.87
C ALA A 100 7.85 13.01 -22.63
N PRO A 101 8.41 14.22 -22.76
CA PRO A 101 8.92 14.97 -21.61
C PRO A 101 7.76 15.45 -20.74
N ALA A 102 7.97 15.46 -19.42
CA ALA A 102 7.05 15.99 -18.44
C ALA A 102 7.59 17.29 -17.84
N THR A 103 6.72 18.27 -17.65
CA THR A 103 6.99 19.54 -16.96
C THR A 103 5.98 19.73 -15.83
N ASP A 104 6.36 20.51 -14.82
CA ASP A 104 5.45 20.96 -13.75
C ASP A 104 4.74 19.83 -12.99
N TYR A 105 5.40 18.69 -12.79
CA TYR A 105 4.86 17.59 -12.01
C TYR A 105 4.59 18.03 -10.55
N PRO A 106 3.33 17.95 -10.05
CA PRO A 106 2.93 18.63 -8.83
C PRO A 106 3.52 18.01 -7.56
N ILE A 107 3.85 16.71 -7.58
CA ILE A 107 4.39 15.99 -6.42
C ILE A 107 5.92 15.98 -6.51
N THR A 108 6.52 17.11 -6.11
CA THR A 108 7.97 17.27 -6.06
C THR A 108 8.61 16.42 -4.95
N PRO A 109 9.94 16.19 -4.95
CA PRO A 109 10.65 15.42 -3.91
C PRO A 109 10.61 16.00 -2.48
N LYS A 110 9.90 17.11 -2.25
CA LYS A 110 9.67 17.68 -0.92
C LYS A 110 8.51 16.97 -0.24
N SER A 111 8.44 17.07 1.08
CA SER A 111 7.27 16.57 1.82
C SER A 111 6.02 17.36 1.46
N HIS A 112 4.90 16.67 1.27
CA HIS A 112 3.59 17.26 0.98
C HIS A 112 2.57 16.81 2.04
N GLY A 113 1.64 17.70 2.37
CA GLY A 113 0.53 17.36 3.26
C GLY A 113 -0.41 16.33 2.62
N ILE A 114 -1.07 15.51 3.47
CA ILE A 114 -1.94 14.43 2.99
C ILE A 114 -3.11 14.94 2.13
N ASP A 115 -3.68 16.10 2.44
CA ASP A 115 -4.78 16.70 1.66
C ASP A 115 -4.35 17.03 0.22
N PHE A 116 -3.13 17.53 0.04
CA PHE A 116 -2.57 17.80 -1.28
C PHE A 116 -2.38 16.51 -2.07
N LEU A 117 -1.84 15.48 -1.41
CA LEU A 117 -1.59 14.17 -2.02
C LEU A 117 -2.89 13.44 -2.40
N LEU A 118 -3.96 13.59 -1.60
CA LEU A 118 -5.28 13.03 -1.90
C LEU A 118 -5.97 13.75 -3.07
N LYS A 119 -5.83 15.09 -3.18
CA LYS A 119 -6.29 15.83 -4.38
C LYS A 119 -5.59 15.37 -5.66
N HIS A 120 -4.35 14.93 -5.56
CA HIS A 120 -3.57 14.38 -6.67
C HIS A 120 -3.44 12.86 -6.60
N ARG A 121 -4.44 12.15 -6.06
CA ARG A 121 -4.35 10.71 -5.78
C ARG A 121 -3.91 9.88 -7.00
N HIS A 122 -4.44 10.21 -8.17
CA HIS A 122 -4.12 9.56 -9.45
C HIS A 122 -2.63 9.62 -9.83
N LEU A 123 -1.90 10.65 -9.38
CA LEU A 123 -0.44 10.76 -9.52
C LEU A 123 0.28 10.18 -8.31
N HIS A 124 -0.24 10.42 -7.10
CA HIS A 124 0.36 9.94 -5.86
C HIS A 124 0.49 8.41 -5.81
N LEU A 125 -0.38 7.66 -6.50
CA LEU A 125 -0.26 6.21 -6.66
C LEU A 125 1.09 5.75 -7.24
N ARG A 126 1.82 6.65 -7.94
CA ARG A 126 3.11 6.37 -8.56
C ARG A 126 4.29 6.51 -7.59
N SER A 127 4.08 7.07 -6.40
CA SER A 127 5.13 7.19 -5.38
C SER A 127 5.50 5.82 -4.83
N GLN A 128 6.76 5.66 -4.42
CA GLN A 128 7.28 4.36 -3.98
C GLN A 128 6.45 3.75 -2.84
N SER A 129 6.11 4.56 -1.82
CA SER A 129 5.31 4.08 -0.67
C SER A 129 3.92 3.59 -1.11
N GLN A 130 3.24 4.31 -2.01
CA GLN A 130 1.92 3.93 -2.48
C GLN A 130 1.95 2.70 -3.38
N TRP A 131 2.97 2.59 -4.23
CA TRP A 131 3.22 1.40 -5.02
C TRP A 131 3.45 0.17 -4.13
N CYS A 132 4.29 0.29 -3.08
CA CYS A 132 4.52 -0.77 -2.09
C CYS A 132 3.23 -1.20 -1.39
N ILE A 133 2.42 -0.24 -0.91
CA ILE A 133 1.11 -0.53 -0.29
C ILE A 133 0.19 -1.25 -1.27
N GLY A 134 0.15 -0.83 -2.54
CA GLY A 134 -0.62 -1.49 -3.59
C GLY A 134 -0.21 -2.94 -3.82
N LYS A 135 1.10 -3.21 -3.88
CA LYS A 135 1.64 -4.58 -4.03
C LYS A 135 1.31 -5.46 -2.82
N ILE A 136 1.47 -4.93 -1.60
CA ILE A 136 1.10 -5.65 -0.37
C ILE A 136 -0.40 -5.94 -0.36
N ARG A 137 -1.24 -4.96 -0.68
CA ARG A 137 -2.70 -5.14 -0.76
C ARG A 137 -3.09 -6.21 -1.78
N HIS A 138 -2.42 -6.25 -2.93
CA HIS A 138 -2.64 -7.31 -3.93
C HIS A 138 -2.35 -8.70 -3.35
N THR A 139 -1.22 -8.88 -2.67
CA THR A 139 -0.87 -10.16 -2.02
C THR A 139 -1.85 -10.52 -0.91
N VAL A 140 -2.30 -9.55 -0.11
CA VAL A 140 -3.36 -9.79 0.90
C VAL A 140 -4.62 -10.35 0.24
N ILE A 141 -5.07 -9.76 -0.87
CA ILE A 141 -6.26 -10.23 -1.61
C ILE A 141 -6.05 -11.63 -2.19
N ASP A 142 -4.88 -11.90 -2.79
CA ASP A 142 -4.53 -13.23 -3.30
C ASP A 142 -4.49 -14.28 -2.17
N ALA A 143 -3.87 -13.94 -1.04
CA ALA A 143 -3.79 -14.81 0.13
C ALA A 143 -5.17 -15.12 0.71
N ILE A 144 -6.06 -14.13 0.78
CA ILE A 144 -7.45 -14.31 1.20
C ILE A 144 -8.15 -15.34 0.32
N ARG A 145 -8.11 -15.15 -1.01
CA ARG A 145 -8.78 -16.05 -1.95
C ARG A 145 -8.21 -17.47 -1.89
N ARG A 146 -6.88 -17.60 -1.81
CA ARG A 146 -6.21 -18.90 -1.68
C ARG A 146 -6.58 -19.61 -0.38
N PHE A 147 -6.55 -18.90 0.75
CA PHE A 147 -6.94 -19.48 2.03
C PHE A 147 -8.35 -20.09 1.95
N PHE A 148 -9.32 -19.37 1.41
CA PHE A 148 -10.69 -19.89 1.28
C PHE A 148 -10.80 -21.04 0.27
N ASN A 149 -10.16 -20.93 -0.90
CA ASN A 149 -10.12 -22.02 -1.89
C ASN A 149 -9.51 -23.30 -1.33
N ASP A 150 -8.37 -23.19 -0.66
CA ASP A 150 -7.61 -24.32 -0.13
C ASP A 150 -8.31 -24.97 1.09
N ASN A 151 -9.24 -24.26 1.74
CA ASN A 151 -10.02 -24.73 2.89
C ASN A 151 -11.47 -25.12 2.55
N GLY A 152 -11.79 -25.23 1.25
CA GLY A 152 -13.08 -25.76 0.76
C GLY A 152 -14.25 -24.79 0.90
N PHE A 153 -14.00 -23.49 0.93
CA PHE A 153 -15.06 -22.48 0.91
C PHE A 153 -15.54 -22.20 -0.51
N THR A 154 -16.82 -21.88 -0.66
CA THR A 154 -17.43 -21.43 -1.91
C THR A 154 -17.60 -19.91 -1.90
N LEU A 155 -17.13 -19.22 -2.95
CA LEU A 155 -17.40 -17.79 -3.13
C LEU A 155 -18.88 -17.58 -3.47
N VAL A 156 -19.54 -16.68 -2.74
CA VAL A 156 -20.91 -16.24 -2.98
C VAL A 156 -20.92 -14.73 -3.14
N ASP A 157 -21.27 -14.25 -4.34
CA ASP A 157 -21.40 -12.81 -4.60
C ASP A 157 -22.75 -12.31 -4.04
N THR A 158 -22.69 -11.55 -2.95
CA THR A 158 -23.87 -10.99 -2.28
C THR A 158 -24.30 -9.68 -2.93
N PRO A 159 -25.61 -9.35 -2.95
CA PRO A 159 -26.10 -8.13 -3.60
C PRO A 159 -25.61 -6.87 -2.89
N ILE A 160 -25.36 -5.81 -3.67
CA ILE A 160 -24.95 -4.50 -3.15
C ILE A 160 -26.16 -3.62 -2.84
N LEU A 161 -27.24 -3.72 -3.62
CA LEU A 161 -28.51 -3.07 -3.31
C LEU A 161 -29.34 -4.01 -2.43
N THR A 162 -29.77 -3.51 -1.27
CA THR A 162 -30.51 -4.29 -0.27
C THR A 162 -31.65 -3.46 0.32
N THR A 163 -32.73 -4.11 0.75
CA THR A 163 -33.81 -3.49 1.52
C THR A 163 -33.61 -3.65 3.03
N ALA A 164 -32.62 -4.45 3.45
CA ALA A 164 -32.35 -4.74 4.86
C ALA A 164 -31.15 -3.95 5.38
N ALA A 165 -31.27 -3.47 6.62
CA ALA A 165 -30.13 -2.99 7.39
C ALA A 165 -29.33 -4.20 7.90
N GLY A 166 -28.04 -4.25 7.59
CA GLY A 166 -27.17 -5.35 8.02
C GLY A 166 -26.46 -5.11 9.35
N GLU A 167 -26.25 -3.84 9.73
CA GLU A 167 -25.48 -3.45 10.93
C GLU A 167 -26.26 -2.42 11.75
N GLU A 168 -26.26 -1.16 11.30
CA GLU A 168 -26.95 -0.05 11.97
C GLU A 168 -27.73 0.78 10.95
N GLU A 169 -29.02 1.01 11.21
CA GLU A 169 -29.90 1.79 10.33
C GLU A 169 -29.38 3.21 10.08
N GLN A 170 -28.68 3.80 11.05
CA GLN A 170 -28.19 5.18 10.99
C GLN A 170 -27.02 5.39 10.03
N SER A 171 -26.36 4.31 9.59
CA SER A 171 -25.18 4.37 8.72
C SER A 171 -25.46 3.80 7.31
N LEU A 172 -26.71 3.81 6.86
CA LEU A 172 -27.09 3.40 5.51
C LEU A 172 -26.93 4.54 4.49
N PHE A 173 -26.51 4.18 3.27
CA PHE A 173 -26.67 5.04 2.10
C PHE A 173 -27.94 4.64 1.36
N GLU A 174 -28.91 5.54 1.31
CA GLU A 174 -30.15 5.36 0.55
C GLU A 174 -29.94 5.67 -0.94
N VAL A 175 -30.60 4.88 -1.79
CA VAL A 175 -30.58 4.97 -3.25
C VAL A 175 -32.03 4.88 -3.73
N ASP A 176 -32.45 5.83 -4.56
CA ASP A 176 -33.73 5.73 -5.28
C ASP A 176 -33.61 4.64 -6.36
N TYR A 177 -34.39 3.58 -6.20
CA TYR A 177 -34.44 2.45 -7.10
C TYR A 177 -35.82 2.37 -7.75
N PHE A 178 -35.98 3.11 -8.85
CA PHE A 178 -37.22 3.18 -9.63
C PHE A 178 -38.43 3.70 -8.85
N GLY A 179 -38.21 4.65 -7.93
CA GLY A 179 -39.25 5.23 -7.09
C GLY A 179 -39.41 4.55 -5.72
N GLU A 180 -38.67 3.46 -5.48
CA GLU A 180 -38.64 2.76 -4.20
C GLU A 180 -37.25 2.93 -3.55
N PRO A 181 -37.17 3.26 -2.24
CA PRO A 181 -35.89 3.40 -1.57
C PRO A 181 -35.26 2.01 -1.32
N VAL A 182 -34.00 1.87 -1.72
CA VAL A 182 -33.12 0.75 -1.33
C VAL A 182 -31.84 1.30 -0.73
N PHE A 183 -31.02 0.43 -0.16
CA PHE A 183 -29.79 0.83 0.52
C PHE A 183 -28.56 0.14 -0.09
N LEU A 184 -27.41 0.78 0.03
CA LEU A 184 -26.12 0.15 -0.24
C LEU A 184 -25.72 -0.75 0.93
N THR A 185 -25.24 -1.95 0.63
CA THR A 185 -24.96 -2.97 1.63
C THR A 185 -23.86 -2.58 2.61
N GLN A 186 -24.10 -2.88 3.88
CA GLN A 186 -23.14 -2.75 4.99
C GLN A 186 -22.41 -4.06 5.31
N THR A 187 -22.89 -5.19 4.77
CA THR A 187 -22.41 -6.54 5.03
C THR A 187 -23.13 -7.55 4.11
N GLY A 188 -22.42 -8.58 3.66
CA GLY A 188 -22.99 -9.75 2.98
C GLY A 188 -23.60 -10.79 3.91
N GLN A 189 -23.44 -10.66 5.23
CA GLN A 189 -23.71 -11.68 6.24
C GLN A 189 -25.09 -12.36 6.09
N LEU A 190 -26.18 -11.60 6.01
CA LEU A 190 -27.54 -12.18 5.93
C LEU A 190 -27.73 -13.13 4.72
N HIS A 191 -27.05 -12.83 3.61
CA HIS A 191 -27.09 -13.68 2.42
C HIS A 191 -26.18 -14.91 2.57
N LEU A 192 -25.05 -14.74 3.25
CA LEU A 192 -24.12 -15.84 3.53
C LEU A 192 -24.69 -16.85 4.53
N GLU A 193 -25.44 -16.41 5.54
CA GLU A 193 -26.15 -17.30 6.46
C GLU A 193 -27.08 -18.25 5.69
N SER A 194 -27.82 -17.72 4.72
CA SER A 194 -28.68 -18.52 3.83
C SER A 194 -27.87 -19.45 2.92
N ALA A 195 -26.78 -18.95 2.33
CA ALA A 195 -25.95 -19.73 1.41
C ALA A 195 -25.15 -20.84 2.13
N ALA A 196 -24.74 -20.61 3.38
CA ALA A 196 -24.05 -21.59 4.21
C ALA A 196 -24.89 -22.85 4.43
N MET A 197 -26.22 -22.71 4.50
CA MET A 197 -27.14 -23.87 4.57
C MET A 197 -27.11 -24.74 3.30
N SER A 198 -26.70 -24.19 2.16
CA SER A 198 -26.57 -24.93 0.90
C SER A 198 -25.17 -25.50 0.67
N TYR A 199 -24.13 -24.72 0.98
CA TYR A 199 -22.74 -25.05 0.60
C TYR A 199 -21.84 -25.42 1.78
N GLY A 200 -22.33 -25.33 3.01
CA GLY A 200 -21.60 -25.65 4.24
C GLY A 200 -20.57 -24.58 4.63
N LYS A 201 -19.67 -24.20 3.72
CA LYS A 201 -18.66 -23.15 3.92
C LYS A 201 -18.72 -22.15 2.78
N VAL A 202 -19.03 -20.90 3.08
CA VAL A 202 -19.15 -19.84 2.09
C VAL A 202 -18.37 -18.61 2.51
N TYR A 203 -18.01 -17.77 1.55
CA TYR A 203 -17.55 -16.43 1.84
C TYR A 203 -17.98 -15.47 0.73
N CYS A 204 -18.14 -14.19 1.06
CA CYS A 204 -18.17 -13.14 0.05
C CYS A 204 -16.90 -12.28 0.15
N PHE A 205 -16.57 -11.58 -0.94
CA PHE A 205 -15.51 -10.60 -0.94
C PHE A 205 -15.86 -9.46 -1.89
N GLY A 206 -16.40 -8.37 -1.33
CA GLY A 206 -16.94 -7.27 -2.10
C GLY A 206 -16.81 -5.91 -1.42
N PRO A 207 -17.26 -4.84 -2.10
CA PRO A 207 -17.36 -3.52 -1.52
C PRO A 207 -18.49 -3.46 -0.49
N THR A 208 -18.25 -2.69 0.56
CA THR A 208 -19.19 -2.41 1.64
C THR A 208 -19.23 -0.92 1.87
N LEU A 209 -20.42 -0.39 2.14
CA LEU A 209 -20.65 1.03 2.31
C LEU A 209 -21.30 1.33 3.65
N ARG A 210 -20.71 2.28 4.39
CA ARG A 210 -21.21 2.76 5.69
C ARG A 210 -21.18 4.28 5.69
N ALA A 211 -22.33 4.90 5.91
CA ALA A 211 -22.49 6.36 5.98
C ALA A 211 -21.98 6.91 7.34
N GLU A 212 -20.75 6.53 7.71
CA GLU A 212 -20.10 6.95 8.94
C GLU A 212 -19.74 8.44 8.86
N LYS A 213 -20.28 9.23 9.79
CA LYS A 213 -20.04 10.68 9.85
C LYS A 213 -18.69 11.00 10.49
N SER A 214 -18.16 10.09 11.30
CA SER A 214 -16.92 10.29 12.04
C SER A 214 -15.68 10.14 11.14
N LYS A 215 -15.02 11.28 10.86
CA LYS A 215 -13.75 11.34 10.12
C LYS A 215 -12.58 10.92 10.99
N THR A 216 -12.43 9.62 11.22
CA THR A 216 -11.28 9.06 11.95
C THR A 216 -10.26 8.45 10.99
N ARG A 217 -9.03 8.25 11.47
CA ARG A 217 -7.97 7.54 10.72
C ARG A 217 -8.25 6.05 10.45
N ARG A 218 -9.37 5.51 10.94
CA ARG A 218 -9.75 4.09 10.86
C ARG A 218 -11.02 3.84 10.03
N HIS A 219 -11.72 4.89 9.60
CA HIS A 219 -13.00 4.75 8.92
C HIS A 219 -12.91 5.23 7.48
N LEU A 220 -13.54 4.47 6.59
CA LEU A 220 -13.85 4.84 5.21
C LEU A 220 -15.35 4.63 5.01
N THR A 221 -15.96 5.43 4.15
CA THR A 221 -17.38 5.25 3.80
C THR A 221 -17.58 4.13 2.79
N GLU A 222 -16.53 3.78 2.04
CA GLU A 222 -16.46 2.65 1.12
C GLU A 222 -15.18 1.87 1.44
N PHE A 223 -15.31 0.57 1.66
CA PHE A 223 -14.18 -0.32 1.91
C PHE A 223 -14.49 -1.72 1.39
N TRP A 224 -13.47 -2.58 1.38
CA TRP A 224 -13.62 -3.96 0.91
C TRP A 224 -13.67 -4.89 2.11
N MET A 225 -14.68 -5.73 2.17
CA MET A 225 -14.88 -6.68 3.25
C MET A 225 -14.82 -8.10 2.70
N VAL A 226 -14.19 -8.99 3.48
CA VAL A 226 -14.25 -10.42 3.26
C VAL A 226 -14.97 -11.03 4.44
N GLU A 227 -16.00 -11.80 4.16
CA GLU A 227 -16.96 -12.28 5.15
C GLU A 227 -17.14 -13.78 4.94
N PRO A 228 -16.56 -14.64 5.79
CA PRO A 228 -16.80 -16.07 5.76
C PRO A 228 -17.97 -16.46 6.67
N GLU A 229 -18.75 -17.47 6.25
CA GLU A 229 -19.82 -18.07 7.03
C GLU A 229 -19.73 -19.60 6.93
N VAL A 230 -19.89 -20.30 8.06
CA VAL A 230 -19.72 -21.76 8.13
C VAL A 230 -20.86 -22.42 8.90
N ALA A 231 -21.59 -23.32 8.25
CA ALA A 231 -22.64 -24.10 8.87
C ALA A 231 -22.07 -25.01 9.97
N PHE A 232 -22.78 -25.08 11.10
CA PHE A 232 -22.44 -25.90 12.28
C PHE A 232 -21.10 -25.57 12.96
N ILE A 233 -20.50 -24.40 12.67
CA ILE A 233 -19.32 -23.95 13.42
C ILE A 233 -19.75 -23.38 14.78
N GLU A 234 -19.04 -23.76 15.83
CA GLU A 234 -19.19 -23.16 17.16
C GLU A 234 -18.08 -22.13 17.38
N LEU A 235 -18.22 -21.30 18.42
CA LEU A 235 -17.31 -20.18 18.70
C LEU A 235 -15.83 -20.59 18.74
N ASP A 236 -15.47 -21.70 19.38
CA ASP A 236 -14.08 -22.15 19.46
C ASP A 236 -13.49 -22.46 18.08
N GLY A 237 -14.26 -23.11 17.22
CA GLY A 237 -13.87 -23.38 15.84
C GLY A 237 -13.77 -22.11 14.99
N LEU A 238 -14.67 -21.14 15.23
CA LEU A 238 -14.62 -19.83 14.56
C LEU A 238 -13.37 -19.04 14.95
N LEU A 239 -12.99 -19.06 16.23
CA LEU A 239 -11.77 -18.41 16.71
C LEU A 239 -10.52 -19.04 16.08
N GLU A 240 -10.46 -20.38 16.00
CA GLU A 240 -9.38 -21.10 15.31
C GLU A 240 -9.34 -20.77 13.81
N LEU A 241 -10.49 -20.70 13.14
CA LEU A 241 -10.57 -20.28 11.73
C LEU A 241 -10.02 -18.87 11.55
N ALA A 242 -10.43 -17.92 12.40
CA ALA A 242 -10.03 -16.52 12.31
C ALA A 242 -8.53 -16.31 12.54
N GLU A 243 -7.94 -16.95 13.56
CA GLU A 243 -6.49 -16.82 13.82
C GLU A 243 -5.64 -17.47 12.72
N ASN A 244 -6.06 -18.64 12.22
CA ASN A 244 -5.39 -19.29 11.09
C ASN A 244 -5.49 -18.45 9.81
N PHE A 245 -6.65 -17.84 9.55
CA PHE A 245 -6.88 -16.96 8.41
C PHE A 245 -5.95 -15.75 8.43
N VAL A 246 -5.92 -15.01 9.55
CA VAL A 246 -5.06 -13.82 9.69
C VAL A 246 -3.58 -14.20 9.60
N SER A 247 -3.16 -15.27 10.30
CA SER A 247 -1.77 -15.73 10.25
C SER A 247 -1.33 -16.20 8.88
N ALA A 248 -2.21 -16.87 8.11
CA ALA A 248 -1.91 -17.28 6.74
C ALA A 248 -1.67 -16.08 5.82
N ILE A 249 -2.50 -15.02 5.93
CA ILE A 249 -2.32 -13.78 5.17
C ILE A 249 -0.98 -13.13 5.52
N VAL A 250 -0.69 -12.97 6.82
CA VAL A 250 0.54 -12.32 7.27
C VAL A 250 1.78 -13.11 6.83
N ALA A 251 1.75 -14.44 6.98
CA ALA A 251 2.83 -15.30 6.52
C ALA A 251 3.09 -15.13 5.02
N ARG A 252 2.04 -15.06 4.20
CA ARG A 252 2.17 -14.85 2.76
C ARG A 252 2.75 -13.48 2.42
N VAL A 253 2.31 -12.42 3.09
CA VAL A 253 2.84 -11.06 2.89
C VAL A 253 4.32 -10.97 3.31
N LEU A 254 4.71 -11.61 4.43
CA LEU A 254 6.10 -11.68 4.86
C LEU A 254 6.99 -12.41 3.84
N GLN A 255 6.47 -13.47 3.23
CA GLN A 255 7.17 -14.23 2.20
C GLN A 255 7.34 -13.43 0.90
N ASP A 256 6.25 -12.85 0.38
CA ASP A 256 6.22 -12.31 -0.98
C ASP A 256 6.52 -10.79 -1.04
N ASN A 257 6.40 -10.07 0.08
CA ASN A 257 6.50 -8.61 0.12
C ASN A 257 7.47 -8.04 1.14
N LYS A 258 8.46 -8.82 1.58
CA LYS A 258 9.44 -8.36 2.57
C LYS A 258 10.10 -7.03 2.21
N SER A 259 10.59 -6.89 0.97
CA SER A 259 11.23 -5.64 0.52
C SER A 259 10.28 -4.44 0.48
N GLN A 260 9.00 -4.65 0.13
CA GLN A 260 7.99 -3.59 0.20
C GLN A 260 7.68 -3.20 1.64
N LEU A 261 7.61 -4.15 2.57
CA LEU A 261 7.43 -3.90 4.00
C LEU A 261 8.59 -3.07 4.58
N GLU A 262 9.83 -3.42 4.25
CA GLU A 262 11.03 -2.67 4.63
C GLU A 262 10.97 -1.24 4.08
N THR A 263 10.58 -1.08 2.81
CA THR A 263 10.50 0.23 2.14
C THR A 263 9.50 1.17 2.81
N ILE A 264 8.37 0.65 3.32
CA ILE A 264 7.37 1.46 4.04
C ILE A 264 7.64 1.59 5.54
N GLY A 265 8.74 1.03 6.04
CA GLY A 265 9.12 1.08 7.45
C GLY A 265 8.19 0.27 8.36
N ALA A 266 7.65 -0.86 7.88
CA ALA A 266 6.83 -1.74 8.70
C ALA A 266 7.65 -2.47 9.77
N ASP A 267 7.02 -2.76 10.92
CA ASP A 267 7.61 -3.56 11.99
C ASP A 267 7.53 -5.06 11.63
N ILE A 268 8.53 -5.54 10.88
CA ILE A 268 8.61 -6.95 10.45
C ILE A 268 8.69 -7.90 11.65
N PRO A 269 9.51 -7.67 12.69
CA PRO A 269 9.53 -8.52 13.87
C PRO A 269 8.18 -8.64 14.58
N ALA A 270 7.34 -7.59 14.57
CA ALA A 270 5.98 -7.69 15.09
C ALA A 270 5.08 -8.57 14.19
N LEU A 271 5.18 -8.42 12.87
CA LEU A 271 4.43 -9.26 11.92
C LEU A 271 4.80 -10.74 12.02
N GLU A 272 6.09 -11.07 12.21
CA GLU A 272 6.57 -12.45 12.37
C GLU A 272 6.01 -13.16 13.60
N LYS A 273 5.52 -12.40 14.59
CA LYS A 273 4.88 -12.92 15.82
C LYS A 273 3.39 -13.22 15.63
N ILE A 274 2.77 -12.84 14.52
CA ILE A 274 1.35 -13.09 14.26
C ILE A 274 1.18 -14.56 13.88
N LYS A 275 1.16 -15.42 14.90
CA LYS A 275 1.02 -16.87 14.80
C LYS A 275 -0.03 -17.37 15.80
N PRO A 276 -0.82 -18.38 15.46
CA PRO A 276 -1.76 -18.98 16.39
C PRO A 276 -1.03 -19.78 17.49
N PRO A 277 -1.69 -20.03 18.64
CA PRO A 277 -2.97 -19.47 19.01
C PRO A 277 -2.84 -17.99 19.42
N PHE A 278 -3.83 -17.17 19.07
CA PHE A 278 -3.89 -15.80 19.55
C PHE A 278 -4.32 -15.74 21.01
N TYR A 279 -3.98 -14.64 21.67
CA TYR A 279 -4.42 -14.42 23.05
C TYR A 279 -5.94 -14.20 23.08
N ARG A 280 -6.64 -15.00 23.89
CA ARG A 280 -8.10 -14.95 24.03
C ARG A 280 -8.44 -14.35 25.38
N LEU A 281 -9.30 -13.34 25.38
CA LEU A 281 -9.83 -12.69 26.57
C LEU A 281 -11.34 -12.66 26.49
N THR A 282 -11.99 -13.00 27.60
CA THR A 282 -13.38 -12.61 27.80
C THR A 282 -13.50 -11.10 27.92
N TYR A 283 -14.69 -10.58 27.64
CA TYR A 283 -15.00 -9.16 27.85
C TYR A 283 -14.70 -8.74 29.31
N THR A 284 -15.05 -9.58 30.28
CA THR A 284 -14.84 -9.31 31.70
C THR A 284 -13.37 -9.14 32.03
N GLU A 285 -12.51 -10.08 31.59
CA GLU A 285 -11.06 -9.97 31.82
C GLU A 285 -10.47 -8.73 31.14
N ALA A 286 -10.91 -8.41 29.92
CA ALA A 286 -10.49 -7.19 29.25
C ALA A 286 -10.89 -5.92 30.03
N SER A 287 -12.13 -5.87 30.53
CA SER A 287 -12.63 -4.77 31.36
C SER A 287 -11.85 -4.65 32.67
N GLU A 288 -11.54 -5.76 33.34
CA GLU A 288 -10.74 -5.79 34.56
C GLU A 288 -9.31 -5.29 34.31
N ILE A 289 -8.67 -5.72 33.21
CA ILE A 289 -7.35 -5.23 32.79
C ILE A 289 -7.40 -3.70 32.59
N LEU A 290 -8.38 -3.21 31.83
CA LEU A 290 -8.50 -1.80 31.48
C LEU A 290 -8.85 -0.90 32.69
N THR A 291 -9.56 -1.43 33.68
CA THR A 291 -9.94 -0.69 34.90
C THR A 291 -8.97 -0.90 36.08
N SER A 292 -7.99 -1.79 35.91
CA SER A 292 -6.98 -2.09 36.92
C SER A 292 -6.15 -0.87 37.32
N GLN A 293 -5.62 -0.88 38.54
CA GLN A 293 -4.70 0.17 38.98
C GLN A 293 -3.46 0.26 38.08
N ARG A 294 -2.95 -0.88 37.63
CA ARG A 294 -1.83 -0.95 36.69
C ARG A 294 -2.11 -0.19 35.38
N ALA A 295 -3.31 -0.36 34.80
CA ALA A 295 -3.69 0.36 33.60
C ALA A 295 -3.83 1.87 33.85
N LYS A 296 -4.39 2.26 35.01
CA LYS A 296 -4.46 3.68 35.41
C LYS A 296 -3.07 4.30 35.55
N ASP A 297 -2.15 3.61 36.22
CA ASP A 297 -0.77 4.08 36.40
C ASP A 297 -0.03 4.17 35.06
N PHE A 298 -0.21 3.18 34.18
CA PHE A 298 0.32 3.19 32.82
C PHE A 298 -0.19 4.39 32.01
N LEU A 299 -1.51 4.62 32.01
CA LEU A 299 -2.14 5.75 31.31
C LEU A 299 -1.71 7.09 31.90
N ALA A 300 -1.56 7.20 33.22
CA ALA A 300 -1.03 8.39 33.88
C ALA A 300 0.40 8.69 33.42
N GLY A 301 1.25 7.66 33.35
CA GLY A 301 2.61 7.77 32.81
C GLY A 301 2.64 8.23 31.35
N GLN A 302 1.80 7.64 30.48
CA GLN A 302 1.69 8.09 29.08
C GLN A 302 1.19 9.53 28.98
N LEU A 303 0.23 9.93 29.82
CA LEU A 303 -0.28 11.30 29.83
C LEU A 303 0.83 12.30 30.20
N ASP A 304 1.67 11.96 31.19
CA ASP A 304 2.79 12.81 31.58
C ASP A 304 3.88 12.85 30.50
N GLU A 305 4.15 11.74 29.82
CA GLU A 305 5.04 11.72 28.65
C GLU A 305 4.51 12.64 27.53
N PHE A 306 3.21 12.56 27.19
CA PHE A 306 2.61 13.41 26.17
C PHE A 306 2.61 14.89 26.56
N LYS A 307 2.41 15.22 27.84
CA LYS A 307 2.56 16.61 28.32
C LYS A 307 3.98 17.12 28.12
N ASN A 308 4.98 16.29 28.44
CA ASN A 308 6.38 16.65 28.26
C ASN A 308 6.73 16.84 26.77
N GLN A 309 6.30 15.91 25.90
CA GLN A 309 6.49 16.03 24.45
C GLN A 309 5.81 17.29 23.90
N LYS A 310 4.57 17.56 24.33
CA LYS A 310 3.85 18.78 23.94
C LYS A 310 4.65 20.03 24.32
N GLN A 311 5.15 20.12 25.55
CA GLN A 311 5.94 21.26 26.01
C GLN A 311 7.24 21.45 25.21
N GLN A 312 7.93 20.36 24.88
CA GLN A 312 9.12 20.39 24.03
C GLN A 312 8.80 20.89 22.62
N ILE A 313 7.71 20.40 22.03
CA ILE A 313 7.26 20.82 20.70
C ILE A 313 6.87 22.31 20.71
N GLU A 314 6.11 22.77 21.70
CA GLU A 314 5.74 24.18 21.86
C GLU A 314 6.98 25.06 21.98
N SER A 315 7.97 24.66 22.79
CA SER A 315 9.23 25.39 22.93
C SER A 315 10.01 25.44 21.61
N ARG A 316 10.03 24.34 20.84
CA ARG A 316 10.67 24.31 19.51
C ARG A 316 9.94 25.20 18.50
N ILE A 317 8.60 25.27 18.55
CA ILE A 317 7.82 26.16 17.70
C ILE A 317 8.19 27.62 18.01
N THR A 318 8.23 28.02 19.28
CA THR A 318 8.61 29.38 19.67
C THR A 318 10.00 29.75 19.17
N LEU A 319 10.99 28.86 19.31
CA LEU A 319 12.34 29.09 18.79
C LEU A 319 12.36 29.29 17.27
N LEU A 320 11.64 28.45 16.51
CA LEU A 320 11.56 28.57 15.05
C LEU A 320 10.85 29.87 14.63
N GLU A 321 9.82 30.30 15.35
CA GLU A 321 9.14 31.58 15.11
C GLU A 321 10.05 32.79 15.37
N GLU A 322 10.91 32.73 16.39
CA GLU A 322 11.91 33.76 16.69
C GLU A 322 13.01 33.80 15.62
N GLU A 323 13.53 32.65 15.20
CA GLU A 323 14.49 32.54 14.09
C GLU A 323 13.92 33.11 12.79
N GLN A 324 12.64 32.86 12.51
CA GLN A 324 11.97 33.40 11.31
C GLN A 324 11.78 34.92 11.40
N LYS A 325 11.54 35.48 12.59
CA LYS A 325 11.46 36.95 12.79
C LYS A 325 12.83 37.63 12.73
N GLY A 326 13.90 36.95 13.11
CA GLY A 326 15.27 37.47 13.06
C GLY A 326 15.93 37.42 11.67
N GLN A 327 15.28 36.81 10.67
CA GLN A 327 15.75 36.72 9.28
C GLN A 327 15.08 37.74 8.33
N ILE A 328 14.32 38.71 8.86
CA ILE A 328 13.69 39.82 8.11
C ILE A 328 14.46 41.11 8.37
#